data_AF-W2GL86-F1
#
_entry.id   AF-W2GL86-F1
#
_cell.length_a   1.000
_cell.length_b   1.000
_cell.length_c   1.000
_cell.angle_alpha   90.00
_cell.angle_beta   90.00
_cell.angle_gamma   90.00
#
_symmetry.space_group_name_H-M   'P 1'
#
loop_
_entity.id
_entity.type
_entity.pdbx_description
1 polymer ?
#
loop_
_entity_poly.entity_id
_entity_poly.type
_entity_poly.pdbx_seq_one_letter_code
_entity_poly.pdbx_strand_id
1 'polypeptide(L)'
;MQEDMLPENLRGAVTELAAYLDDSFGNRVRIDYGTGHETSFIVWMCCLHKLGFFKQSDFPALVLRLFTSYLALMRRLQKLYMLEPAGSHGVWGLDDYHCLPFYFGSAQLIGQHEIIPESVHDDGILEANHEEYLYLDAIKFIKEVKAGSPFAETSPMLNDISALPSWEKTNGGMLKLYEGEVLKKLPVIQHLRFGSLFPCTWTPSHQADDGSTYIPVSTHPGTGVRAPNFDLDGVSARAPWVAVESLAATKDTTMSAMGHSKETLNK
;
A
#
# COMPACT_ATOMS: atom_id res chain seq x y z
N MET A 1 -14.62 0.69 -8.59
CA MET A 1 -14.83 2.15 -8.47
C MET A 1 -15.62 2.64 -9.68
N GLN A 2 -16.64 3.49 -9.52
CA GLN A 2 -17.42 4.02 -10.64
C GLN A 2 -16.80 5.33 -11.16
N GLU A 3 -16.90 5.59 -12.47
CA GLU A 3 -16.26 6.76 -13.10
C GLU A 3 -16.84 8.10 -12.62
N ASP A 4 -18.12 8.14 -12.30
CA ASP A 4 -18.85 9.30 -11.79
C ASP A 4 -18.44 9.71 -10.37
N MET A 5 -17.70 8.86 -9.66
CA MET A 5 -17.07 9.20 -8.38
C MET A 5 -15.89 10.18 -8.55
N LEU A 6 -15.38 10.36 -9.78
CA LEU A 6 -14.30 11.28 -10.08
C LEU A 6 -14.76 12.48 -10.92
N PRO A 7 -14.14 13.65 -10.74
CA PRO A 7 -14.22 14.75 -11.68
C PRO A 7 -13.91 14.30 -13.11
N GLU A 8 -14.55 14.92 -14.10
CA GLU A 8 -14.44 14.52 -15.51
C GLU A 8 -12.99 14.43 -16.01
N ASN A 9 -12.14 15.36 -15.57
CA ASN A 9 -10.71 15.39 -15.91
C ASN A 9 -9.88 14.26 -15.30
N LEU A 10 -10.43 13.50 -14.34
CA LEU A 10 -9.75 12.39 -13.66
C LEU A 10 -10.33 11.02 -14.01
N ARG A 11 -11.39 10.93 -14.81
CA ARG A 11 -12.05 9.65 -15.14
C ARG A 11 -11.13 8.64 -15.82
N GLY A 12 -10.13 9.09 -16.56
CA GLY A 12 -9.12 8.19 -17.17
C GLY A 12 -8.29 7.40 -16.15
N ALA A 13 -8.21 7.85 -14.89
CA ALA A 13 -7.48 7.18 -13.83
C ALA A 13 -8.25 6.00 -13.21
N VAL A 14 -9.55 5.85 -13.50
CA VAL A 14 -10.44 4.85 -12.86
C VAL A 14 -9.92 3.42 -13.06
N THR A 15 -9.37 3.11 -14.23
CA THR A 15 -8.82 1.79 -14.54
C THR A 15 -7.73 1.36 -13.55
N GLU A 16 -6.80 2.27 -13.23
CA GLU A 16 -5.71 1.99 -12.28
C GLU A 16 -6.20 2.07 -10.83
N LEU A 17 -7.02 3.07 -10.50
CA LEU A 17 -7.56 3.26 -9.14
C LEU A 17 -8.45 2.09 -8.72
N ALA A 18 -9.29 1.57 -9.62
CA ALA A 18 -10.15 0.42 -9.34
C ALA A 18 -9.34 -0.82 -8.96
N ALA A 19 -8.18 -1.03 -9.60
CA ALA A 19 -7.33 -2.17 -9.30
C ALA A 19 -6.79 -2.16 -7.86
N TYR A 20 -6.37 -1.00 -7.34
CA TYR A 20 -5.94 -0.87 -5.94
C TYR A 20 -7.12 -1.05 -4.97
N LEU A 21 -8.26 -0.45 -5.29
CA LEU A 21 -9.45 -0.54 -4.45
C LEU A 21 -9.99 -1.98 -4.39
N ASP A 22 -10.07 -2.68 -5.51
CA ASP A 22 -10.57 -4.05 -5.59
C ASP A 22 -9.68 -5.01 -4.79
N ASP A 23 -8.36 -4.80 -4.81
CA ASP A 23 -7.39 -5.57 -4.02
C ASP A 23 -7.35 -5.18 -2.54
N SER A 24 -8.12 -4.16 -2.10
CA SER A 24 -8.11 -3.69 -0.71
C SER A 24 -8.94 -4.54 0.25
N PHE A 25 -9.77 -5.47 -0.24
CA PHE A 25 -10.81 -6.14 0.56
C PHE A 25 -10.59 -7.66 0.73
N GLY A 26 -9.39 -8.15 0.44
CA GLY A 26 -9.05 -9.56 0.55
C GLY A 26 -9.02 -10.30 -0.79
N ASN A 27 -8.77 -11.61 -0.74
CA ASN A 27 -8.73 -12.46 -1.92
C ASN A 27 -9.99 -13.32 -2.04
N ARG A 28 -10.69 -13.20 -3.17
CA ARG A 28 -11.93 -13.96 -3.44
C ARG A 28 -11.73 -15.48 -3.49
N VAL A 29 -10.57 -15.96 -3.95
CA VAL A 29 -10.33 -17.41 -4.13
C VAL A 29 -9.87 -18.03 -2.83
N ARG A 30 -8.98 -17.36 -2.10
CA ARG A 30 -8.44 -17.85 -0.83
C ARG A 30 -9.35 -17.55 0.36
N ILE A 31 -10.32 -16.64 0.21
CA ILE A 31 -11.21 -16.18 1.30
C ILE A 31 -10.36 -15.66 2.47
N ASP A 32 -9.32 -14.87 2.15
CA ASP A 32 -8.36 -14.35 3.13
C ASP A 32 -8.23 -12.83 3.05
N TYR A 33 -7.72 -12.23 4.12
CA TYR A 33 -7.41 -10.80 4.20
C TYR A 33 -6.18 -10.59 5.10
N GLY A 34 -5.41 -9.52 4.88
CA GLY A 34 -4.23 -9.22 5.67
C GLY A 34 -3.61 -7.88 5.30
N THR A 35 -2.43 -7.61 5.85
CA THR A 35 -1.74 -6.30 5.77
C THR A 35 -1.36 -5.88 4.35
N GLY A 36 -1.20 -6.83 3.41
CA GLY A 36 -1.01 -6.51 1.99
C GLY A 36 -2.25 -5.84 1.38
N HIS A 37 -3.46 -6.30 1.74
CA HIS A 37 -4.71 -5.70 1.29
C HIS A 37 -4.94 -4.34 1.94
N GLU A 38 -4.62 -4.20 3.24
CA GLU A 38 -4.59 -2.91 3.93
C GLU A 38 -3.66 -1.90 3.23
N THR A 39 -2.49 -2.38 2.79
CA THR A 39 -1.51 -1.59 2.03
C THR A 39 -2.02 -1.17 0.65
N SER A 40 -2.86 -1.97 0.00
CA SER A 40 -3.51 -1.57 -1.25
C SER A 40 -4.48 -0.38 -1.03
N PHE A 41 -5.15 -0.32 0.11
CA PHE A 41 -6.06 0.79 0.47
C PHE A 41 -5.28 2.10 0.75
N ILE A 42 -4.23 2.01 1.57
CA ILE A 42 -2.93 2.66 1.36
C ILE A 42 -2.70 3.42 0.05
N VAL A 43 -2.23 2.63 -0.92
CA VAL A 43 -1.82 3.07 -2.25
C VAL A 43 -2.97 3.71 -3.01
N TRP A 44 -4.20 3.22 -2.85
CA TRP A 44 -5.38 3.85 -3.46
C TRP A 44 -5.59 5.30 -2.98
N MET A 45 -5.55 5.55 -1.67
CA MET A 45 -5.64 6.91 -1.12
C MET A 45 -4.46 7.79 -1.57
N CYS A 46 -3.26 7.23 -1.61
CA CYS A 46 -2.06 7.91 -2.10
C CYS A 46 -2.21 8.32 -3.58
N CYS A 47 -2.71 7.44 -4.44
CA CYS A 47 -2.94 7.73 -5.86
C CYS A 47 -3.99 8.82 -6.06
N LEU A 48 -5.08 8.82 -5.28
CA LEU A 48 -6.05 9.91 -5.29
C LEU A 48 -5.44 11.25 -4.87
N HIS A 49 -4.56 11.26 -3.87
CA HIS A 49 -3.81 12.46 -3.51
C HIS A 49 -2.88 12.92 -4.65
N LYS A 50 -2.13 12.00 -5.30
CA LYS A 50 -1.25 12.32 -6.43
C LYS A 50 -2.00 12.92 -7.63
N LEU A 51 -3.25 12.55 -7.82
CA LEU A 51 -4.15 13.12 -8.83
C LEU A 51 -4.74 14.49 -8.43
N GLY A 52 -4.47 14.97 -7.21
CA GLY A 52 -5.05 16.20 -6.68
C GLY A 52 -6.50 16.08 -6.23
N PHE A 53 -7.06 14.85 -6.15
CA PHE A 53 -8.41 14.62 -5.63
C PHE A 53 -8.49 14.93 -4.13
N PHE A 54 -7.47 14.49 -3.37
CA PHE A 54 -7.28 14.87 -1.97
C PHE A 54 -6.14 15.87 -1.84
N LYS A 55 -6.31 16.84 -0.94
CA LYS A 55 -5.28 17.79 -0.53
C LYS A 55 -4.65 17.34 0.79
N GLN A 56 -3.49 17.90 1.12
CA GLN A 56 -2.84 17.61 2.42
C GLN A 56 -3.71 17.99 3.61
N SER A 57 -4.56 19.03 3.46
CA SER A 57 -5.55 19.40 4.47
C SER A 57 -6.56 18.29 4.79
N ASP A 58 -6.73 17.32 3.89
CA ASP A 58 -7.68 16.23 4.04
C ASP A 58 -7.06 15.02 4.76
N PHE A 59 -5.73 14.97 4.95
CA PHE A 59 -5.03 13.81 5.53
C PHE A 59 -5.60 13.36 6.88
N PRO A 60 -5.94 14.25 7.83
CA PRO A 60 -6.60 13.82 9.06
C PRO A 60 -7.94 13.12 8.79
N ALA A 61 -8.75 13.61 7.84
CA ALA A 61 -10.03 12.99 7.50
C ALA A 61 -9.87 11.66 6.72
N LEU A 62 -8.80 11.50 5.95
CA LEU A 62 -8.47 10.23 5.29
C LEU A 62 -8.25 9.12 6.32
N VAL A 63 -7.56 9.43 7.42
CA VAL A 63 -7.34 8.44 8.50
C VAL A 63 -8.59 8.34 9.39
N LEU A 64 -9.02 9.45 10.01
CA LEU A 64 -10.01 9.44 11.08
C LEU A 64 -11.44 9.17 10.60
N ARG A 65 -11.73 9.24 9.30
CA ARG A 65 -13.05 8.92 8.74
C ARG A 65 -13.00 7.81 7.70
N LEU A 66 -12.20 7.99 6.66
CA LEU A 66 -12.20 7.06 5.53
C LEU A 66 -11.57 5.72 5.91
N PHE A 67 -10.38 5.75 6.53
CA PHE A 67 -9.73 4.54 7.03
C PHE A 67 -10.51 3.90 8.19
N THR A 68 -11.08 4.68 9.12
CA THR A 68 -11.97 4.14 10.15
C THR A 68 -13.18 3.41 9.56
N SER A 69 -13.81 3.97 8.52
CA SER A 69 -14.93 3.32 7.81
C SER A 69 -14.50 2.03 7.10
N TYR A 70 -13.30 2.04 6.53
CA TYR A 70 -12.68 0.86 5.94
C TYR A 70 -12.44 -0.24 6.98
N LEU A 71 -11.90 0.08 8.16
CA LEU A 71 -11.72 -0.88 9.24
C LEU A 71 -13.04 -1.48 9.72
N ALA A 72 -14.08 -0.66 9.90
CA ALA A 72 -15.40 -1.15 10.29
C ALA A 72 -15.98 -2.13 9.25
N LEU A 73 -15.82 -1.83 7.96
CA LEU A 73 -16.19 -2.75 6.89
C LEU A 73 -15.35 -4.04 6.95
N MET A 74 -14.03 -3.93 7.11
CA MET A 74 -13.16 -5.10 7.13
C MET A 74 -13.44 -6.02 8.31
N ARG A 75 -13.65 -5.47 9.51
CA ARG A 75 -14.06 -6.25 10.69
C ARG A 75 -15.39 -6.97 10.47
N ARG A 76 -16.33 -6.34 9.79
CA ARG A 76 -17.59 -6.99 9.41
C ARG A 76 -17.36 -8.13 8.42
N LEU A 77 -16.53 -7.94 7.40
CA LEU A 77 -16.20 -8.97 6.42
C LEU A 77 -15.46 -10.15 7.07
N GLN A 78 -14.46 -9.89 7.91
CA GLN A 78 -13.71 -10.89 8.68
C GLN A 78 -14.64 -11.77 9.50
N LYS A 79 -15.57 -11.18 10.26
CA LYS A 79 -16.55 -11.91 11.08
C LYS A 79 -17.60 -12.64 10.22
N LEU A 80 -18.16 -11.98 9.21
CA LEU A 80 -19.28 -12.51 8.42
C LEU A 80 -18.87 -13.67 7.51
N TYR A 81 -17.68 -13.57 6.90
CA TYR A 81 -17.18 -14.55 5.95
C TYR A 81 -16.08 -15.43 6.53
N MET A 82 -15.76 -15.29 7.81
CA MET A 82 -14.71 -16.04 8.50
C MET A 82 -13.38 -16.01 7.72
N LEU A 83 -12.98 -14.81 7.29
CA LEU A 83 -11.81 -14.67 6.43
C LEU A 83 -10.56 -15.22 7.11
N GLU A 84 -9.76 -15.99 6.38
CA GLU A 84 -8.49 -16.47 6.91
C GLU A 84 -7.47 -15.31 7.02
N PRO A 85 -6.64 -15.27 8.07
CA PRO A 85 -5.53 -14.32 8.17
C PRO A 85 -4.46 -14.56 7.09
N ALA A 86 -4.37 -13.67 6.10
CA ALA A 86 -3.43 -13.76 4.99
C ALA A 86 -2.02 -13.33 5.42
N GLY A 87 -1.05 -14.24 5.30
CA GLY A 87 0.34 -13.95 5.66
C GLY A 87 0.55 -13.72 7.16
N SER A 88 -0.39 -14.15 8.02
CA SER A 88 -0.23 -14.02 9.46
C SER A 88 0.91 -14.89 9.98
N HIS A 89 1.59 -14.40 11.01
CA HIS A 89 2.57 -15.16 11.78
C HIS A 89 1.94 -15.90 12.97
N GLY A 90 0.61 -16.03 12.98
CA GLY A 90 -0.16 -16.49 14.14
C GLY A 90 0.14 -15.63 15.38
N VAL A 91 0.41 -16.29 16.50
CA VAL A 91 0.72 -15.66 17.79
C VAL A 91 1.98 -14.77 17.75
N TRP A 92 2.85 -14.91 16.74
CA TRP A 92 4.05 -14.09 16.57
C TRP A 92 3.81 -12.83 15.70
N GLY A 93 2.60 -12.64 15.19
CA GLY A 93 2.21 -11.42 14.48
C GLY A 93 1.79 -10.30 15.45
N LEU A 94 1.73 -9.07 14.93
CA LEU A 94 1.18 -7.94 15.66
C LEU A 94 -0.33 -8.13 15.89
N ASP A 95 -1.05 -8.40 14.81
CA ASP A 95 -2.47 -8.73 14.75
C ASP A 95 -2.70 -9.67 13.56
N ASP A 96 -3.84 -10.36 13.54
CA ASP A 96 -4.15 -11.35 12.50
C ASP A 96 -4.34 -10.68 11.13
N TYR A 97 -4.82 -9.43 11.08
CA TYR A 97 -5.26 -8.80 9.84
C TYR A 97 -4.64 -7.42 9.55
N HIS A 98 -4.33 -6.66 10.60
CA HIS A 98 -4.05 -5.23 10.49
C HIS A 98 -2.72 -4.82 11.11
N CYS A 99 -2.11 -3.75 10.59
CA CYS A 99 -0.93 -3.12 11.19
C CYS A 99 -1.15 -1.62 11.39
N LEU A 100 -1.77 -0.96 10.42
CA LEU A 100 -1.91 0.49 10.39
C LEU A 100 -2.83 1.11 11.45
N PRO A 101 -3.87 0.45 12.00
CA PRO A 101 -4.63 0.98 13.13
C PRO A 101 -3.74 1.25 14.34
N PHE A 102 -2.74 0.40 14.59
CA PHE A 102 -1.78 0.58 15.67
C PHE A 102 -0.80 1.71 15.38
N TYR A 103 -0.36 1.87 14.12
CA TYR A 103 0.49 3.00 13.75
C TYR A 103 -0.25 4.34 13.88
N PHE A 104 -1.42 4.49 13.24
CA PHE A 104 -2.19 5.73 13.32
C PHE A 104 -2.73 6.00 14.72
N GLY A 105 -3.21 4.96 15.42
CA GLY A 105 -3.72 5.09 16.78
C GLY A 105 -2.65 5.47 17.79
N SER A 106 -1.44 4.92 17.68
CA SER A 106 -0.34 5.34 18.56
C SER A 106 0.07 6.79 18.29
N ALA A 107 -0.06 7.28 17.05
CA ALA A 107 0.15 8.69 16.73
C ALA A 107 -0.92 9.60 17.37
N GLN A 108 -2.19 9.17 17.42
CA GLN A 108 -3.26 9.92 18.12
C GLN A 108 -2.97 10.09 19.61
N LEU A 109 -2.26 9.14 20.22
CA LEU A 109 -1.98 9.09 21.65
C LEU A 109 -0.65 9.76 22.05
N ILE A 110 0.13 10.27 21.09
CA ILE A 110 1.34 11.05 21.41
C ILE A 110 0.95 12.31 22.19
N GLY A 111 1.56 12.47 23.38
CA GLY A 111 1.26 13.58 24.29
C GLY A 111 0.17 13.28 25.33
N GLN A 112 -0.47 12.10 25.29
CA GLN A 112 -1.34 11.66 26.38
C GLN A 112 -0.55 11.24 27.63
N HIS A 113 -1.10 11.57 28.79
CA HIS A 113 -0.50 11.28 30.11
C HIS A 113 -1.33 10.33 30.96
N GLU A 114 -2.65 10.28 30.75
CA GLU A 114 -3.56 9.41 31.51
C GLU A 114 -3.70 8.04 30.85
N ILE A 115 -3.82 8.03 29.52
CA ILE A 115 -3.81 6.82 28.71
C ILE A 115 -2.37 6.58 28.28
N ILE A 116 -1.70 5.61 28.89
CA ILE A 116 -0.33 5.18 28.57
C ILE A 116 -0.35 3.84 27.83
N PRO A 117 0.74 3.39 27.19
CA PRO A 117 0.76 2.10 26.48
C PRO A 117 0.28 0.91 27.33
N GLU A 118 0.60 0.88 28.63
CA GLU A 118 0.15 -0.18 29.55
C GLU A 118 -1.37 -0.17 29.80
N SER A 119 -2.05 0.96 29.58
CA SER A 119 -3.51 1.11 29.75
C SER A 119 -4.33 0.17 28.87
N VAL A 120 -3.74 -0.45 27.84
CA VAL A 120 -4.39 -1.47 27.00
C VAL A 120 -4.84 -2.72 27.80
N HIS A 121 -4.30 -2.92 28.99
CA HIS A 121 -4.71 -4.01 29.90
C HIS A 121 -5.96 -3.67 30.71
N ASP A 122 -6.33 -2.40 30.83
CA ASP A 122 -7.50 -1.94 31.57
C ASP A 122 -8.75 -1.93 30.67
N ASP A 123 -9.66 -2.89 30.91
CA ASP A 123 -10.90 -3.01 30.14
C ASP A 123 -11.85 -1.82 30.34
N GLY A 124 -11.78 -1.12 31.47
CA GLY A 124 -12.56 0.09 31.73
C GLY A 124 -12.08 1.27 30.89
N ILE A 125 -10.76 1.43 30.74
CA ILE A 125 -10.18 2.44 29.84
C ILE A 125 -10.54 2.13 28.39
N LEU A 126 -10.44 0.86 27.97
CA LEU A 126 -10.83 0.46 26.62
C LEU A 126 -12.30 0.76 26.36
N GLU A 127 -13.20 0.37 27.25
CA GLU A 127 -14.63 0.62 27.07
C GLU A 127 -14.92 2.12 26.97
N ALA A 128 -14.31 2.94 27.82
CA ALA A 128 -14.56 4.38 27.85
C ALA A 128 -13.97 5.17 26.65
N ASN A 129 -12.90 4.68 26.01
CA ASN A 129 -12.11 5.49 25.07
C ASN A 129 -11.90 4.86 23.68
N HIS A 130 -12.34 3.63 23.45
CA HIS A 130 -12.09 2.94 22.18
C HIS A 130 -12.66 3.69 20.98
N GLU A 131 -13.85 4.30 21.07
CA GLU A 131 -14.45 5.02 19.94
C GLU A 131 -13.62 6.24 19.48
N GLU A 132 -12.77 6.78 20.34
CA GLU A 132 -11.95 7.98 20.04
C GLU A 132 -10.54 7.63 19.50
N TYR A 133 -10.00 6.47 19.89
CA TYR A 133 -8.61 6.10 19.61
C TYR A 133 -8.51 4.77 18.85
N LEU A 134 -7.99 4.82 17.62
CA LEU A 134 -7.86 3.65 16.74
C LEU A 134 -7.04 2.51 17.38
N TYR A 135 -6.04 2.84 18.21
CA TYR A 135 -5.23 1.83 18.90
C TYR A 135 -6.08 1.06 19.92
N LEU A 136 -6.85 1.78 20.73
CA LEU A 136 -7.69 1.20 21.78
C LEU A 136 -8.84 0.39 21.18
N ASP A 137 -9.44 0.90 20.10
CA ASP A 137 -10.44 0.19 19.30
C ASP A 137 -9.90 -1.12 18.72
N ALA A 138 -8.69 -1.12 18.17
CA ALA A 138 -8.06 -2.35 17.67
C ALA A 138 -7.79 -3.36 18.80
N ILE A 139 -7.30 -2.92 19.96
CA ILE A 139 -7.08 -3.79 21.13
C ILE A 139 -8.40 -4.37 21.65
N LYS A 140 -9.44 -3.54 21.78
CA LYS A 140 -10.76 -3.98 22.22
C LYS A 140 -11.32 -5.04 21.28
N PHE A 141 -11.21 -4.82 19.97
CA PHE A 141 -11.65 -5.80 18.97
C PHE A 141 -10.92 -7.14 19.11
N ILE A 142 -9.60 -7.13 19.34
CA ILE A 142 -8.82 -8.36 19.56
C ILE A 142 -9.32 -9.10 20.80
N LYS A 143 -9.50 -8.39 21.93
CA LYS A 143 -10.01 -8.97 23.18
C LYS A 143 -11.41 -9.58 23.02
N GLU A 144 -12.26 -8.96 22.21
CA GLU A 144 -13.60 -9.49 21.90
C GLU A 144 -13.55 -10.76 21.01
N VAL A 145 -12.70 -10.77 19.99
CA VAL A 145 -12.56 -11.92 19.07
C VAL A 145 -11.89 -13.09 19.76
N LYS A 146 -10.90 -12.83 20.61
CA LYS A 146 -10.09 -13.84 21.33
C LYS A 146 -10.53 -13.97 22.79
N ALA A 147 -11.83 -13.74 23.05
CA ALA A 147 -12.40 -13.78 24.39
C ALA A 147 -12.22 -15.15 25.05
N GLY A 148 -11.96 -15.15 26.35
CA GLY A 148 -11.75 -16.37 27.14
C GLY A 148 -10.29 -16.82 27.28
N SER A 149 -9.35 -16.12 26.64
CA SER A 149 -7.91 -16.33 26.82
C SER A 149 -7.22 -15.03 27.27
N PRO A 150 -6.17 -15.10 28.10
CA PRO A 150 -5.40 -13.94 28.48
C PRO A 150 -4.78 -13.24 27.26
N PHE A 151 -4.85 -11.90 27.23
CA PHE A 151 -4.33 -11.10 26.12
C PHE A 151 -2.84 -11.39 25.81
N ALA A 152 -2.03 -11.60 26.85
CA ALA A 152 -0.62 -11.95 26.71
C ALA A 152 -0.37 -13.29 26.00
N GLU A 153 -1.32 -14.23 26.06
CA GLU A 153 -1.20 -15.54 25.40
C GLU A 153 -1.63 -15.47 23.93
N THR A 154 -2.62 -14.64 23.63
CA THR A 154 -3.20 -14.54 22.28
C THR A 154 -2.53 -13.49 21.40
N SER A 155 -1.89 -12.50 22.04
CA SER A 155 -1.29 -11.32 21.41
C SER A 155 -0.01 -10.87 22.14
N PRO A 156 1.01 -11.75 22.28
CA PRO A 156 2.22 -11.46 23.06
C PRO A 156 3.00 -10.27 22.54
N MET A 157 3.07 -10.05 21.21
CA MET A 157 3.76 -8.90 20.64
C MET A 157 3.13 -7.57 21.08
N LEU A 158 1.80 -7.46 21.03
CA LEU A 158 1.10 -6.27 21.53
C LEU A 158 1.22 -6.13 23.04
N ASN A 159 1.22 -7.24 23.77
CA ASN A 159 1.48 -7.25 25.21
C ASN A 159 2.88 -6.70 25.53
N ASP A 160 3.92 -7.13 24.82
CA ASP A 160 5.29 -6.62 25.03
C ASP A 160 5.40 -5.14 24.64
N ILE A 161 4.71 -4.73 23.58
CA ILE A 161 4.68 -3.32 23.14
C ILE A 161 4.00 -2.42 24.16
N SER A 162 3.01 -2.92 24.90
CA SER A 162 2.37 -2.17 25.99
C SER A 162 3.32 -1.79 27.12
N ALA A 163 4.46 -2.48 27.25
CA ALA A 163 5.49 -2.16 28.24
C ALA A 163 6.44 -1.03 27.78
N LEU A 164 6.28 -0.50 26.56
CA LEU A 164 7.06 0.65 26.12
C LEU A 164 6.68 1.91 26.92
N PRO A 165 7.65 2.77 27.25
CA PRO A 165 7.43 3.87 28.19
C PRO A 165 6.61 5.03 27.63
N SER A 166 6.35 5.07 26.32
CA SER A 166 5.57 6.17 25.71
C SER A 166 4.95 5.79 24.36
N TRP A 167 3.89 6.52 24.00
CA TRP A 167 3.28 6.42 22.67
C TRP A 167 4.20 6.86 21.54
N GLU A 168 5.14 7.76 21.79
CA GLU A 168 6.13 8.17 20.79
C GLU A 168 7.09 7.03 20.43
N LYS A 169 7.58 6.28 21.44
CA LYS A 169 8.38 5.07 21.18
C LYS A 169 7.54 3.99 20.52
N THR A 170 6.29 3.82 20.96
CA THR A 170 5.35 2.88 20.36
C THR A 170 5.14 3.19 18.88
N ASN A 171 4.85 4.45 18.53
CA ASN A 171 4.63 4.88 17.15
C ASN A 171 5.86 4.69 16.26
N GLY A 172 7.04 5.07 16.75
CA GLY A 172 8.30 4.82 16.03
C GLY A 172 8.59 3.33 15.83
N GLY A 173 8.23 2.49 16.80
CA GLY A 173 8.29 1.03 16.69
C GLY A 173 7.29 0.48 15.67
N MET A 174 6.05 0.96 15.67
CA MET A 174 5.00 0.57 14.72
C MET A 174 5.38 0.87 13.28
N LEU A 175 6.00 2.03 13.01
CA LEU A 175 6.47 2.35 11.66
C LEU A 175 7.56 1.37 11.19
N LYS A 176 8.54 1.08 12.05
CA LYS A 176 9.62 0.11 11.74
C LYS A 176 9.07 -1.29 11.54
N LEU A 177 8.08 -1.69 12.33
CA LEU A 177 7.40 -2.97 12.21
C LEU A 177 6.67 -3.04 10.87
N TYR A 178 5.91 -2.01 10.49
CA TYR A 178 5.24 -1.95 9.19
C TYR A 178 6.23 -2.05 8.03
N GLU A 179 7.35 -1.32 8.09
CA GLU A 179 8.40 -1.42 7.07
C GLU A 179 9.00 -2.84 7.00
N GLY A 180 9.34 -3.43 8.15
CA GLY A 180 10.04 -4.71 8.24
C GLY A 180 9.17 -5.93 7.94
N GLU A 181 7.96 -5.96 8.51
CA GLU A 181 7.06 -7.11 8.51
C GLU A 181 5.93 -7.00 7.47
N VAL A 182 5.72 -5.83 6.87
CA VAL A 182 4.80 -5.66 5.73
C VAL A 182 5.60 -5.33 4.48
N LEU A 183 6.18 -4.13 4.39
CA LEU A 183 6.73 -3.62 3.13
C LEU A 183 7.95 -4.39 2.62
N LYS A 184 8.76 -4.96 3.51
CA LYS A 184 9.94 -5.78 3.17
C LYS A 184 9.68 -7.28 3.11
N LYS A 185 8.43 -7.74 3.32
CA LYS A 185 8.09 -9.16 3.25
C LYS A 185 7.48 -9.50 1.90
N LEU A 186 8.27 -10.18 1.06
CA LEU A 186 7.81 -10.62 -0.26
C LEU A 186 6.45 -11.35 -0.22
N PRO A 187 6.18 -12.31 0.70
CA PRO A 187 4.87 -12.97 0.74
C PRO A 187 3.68 -12.02 0.93
N VAL A 188 3.90 -10.88 1.59
CA VAL A 188 2.89 -9.87 1.87
C VAL A 188 2.73 -8.90 0.69
N ILE A 189 3.83 -8.38 0.14
CA ILE A 189 3.78 -7.34 -0.91
C ILE A 189 3.82 -7.84 -2.35
N GLN A 190 4.02 -9.15 -2.58
CA GLN A 190 4.10 -9.71 -3.95
C GLN A 190 2.86 -9.47 -4.80
N HIS A 191 1.72 -9.13 -4.18
CA HIS A 191 0.46 -8.83 -4.86
C HIS A 191 0.24 -7.32 -5.05
N LEU A 192 1.13 -6.46 -4.55
CA LEU A 192 1.02 -5.02 -4.74
C LEU A 192 1.18 -4.68 -6.23
N ARG A 193 0.21 -3.94 -6.77
CA ARG A 193 0.20 -3.57 -8.19
C ARG A 193 1.00 -2.30 -8.43
N PHE A 194 1.50 -2.15 -9.65
CA PHE A 194 2.19 -0.96 -10.11
C PHE A 194 1.62 -0.51 -11.44
N GLY A 195 1.52 0.80 -11.62
CA GLY A 195 0.96 1.43 -12.80
C GLY A 195 1.60 2.79 -13.05
N SER A 196 0.88 3.67 -13.72
CA SER A 196 1.33 5.03 -14.02
C SER A 196 1.28 5.94 -12.78
N LEU A 197 0.28 5.76 -11.91
CA LEU A 197 0.12 6.56 -10.69
C LEU A 197 1.02 6.04 -9.57
N PHE A 198 1.30 4.74 -9.53
CA PHE A 198 2.25 4.14 -8.60
C PHE A 198 3.30 3.31 -9.35
N PRO A 199 4.32 3.96 -9.94
CA PRO A 199 5.27 3.30 -10.80
C PRO A 199 6.36 2.55 -10.01
N CYS A 200 6.80 1.42 -10.56
CA CYS A 200 7.93 0.63 -10.06
C CYS A 200 9.28 1.24 -10.47
N THR A 201 9.52 2.50 -10.09
CA THR A 201 10.71 3.28 -10.48
C THR A 201 11.70 3.47 -9.34
N TRP A 202 11.52 2.82 -8.20
CA TRP A 202 12.46 2.93 -7.08
C TRP A 202 13.72 2.10 -7.34
N THR A 203 14.84 2.58 -6.80
CA THR A 203 16.07 1.81 -6.70
C THR A 203 15.92 0.80 -5.55
N PRO A 204 16.13 -0.51 -5.76
CA PRO A 204 16.15 -1.48 -4.67
C PRO A 204 17.12 -1.04 -3.56
N SER A 205 16.65 -1.04 -2.31
CA SER A 205 17.45 -0.62 -1.15
C SER A 205 18.54 -1.62 -0.75
N HIS A 206 18.43 -2.85 -1.24
CA HIS A 206 19.40 -3.93 -1.06
C HIS A 206 19.76 -4.53 -2.42
N GLN A 207 21.04 -4.79 -2.66
CA GLN A 207 21.46 -5.70 -3.72
C GLN A 207 21.21 -7.13 -3.24
N ALA A 208 20.93 -8.07 -4.16
CA ALA A 208 20.79 -9.47 -3.79
C ALA A 208 22.11 -9.98 -3.20
N ASP A 209 22.07 -10.52 -1.97
CA ASP A 209 23.27 -10.95 -1.23
C ASP A 209 24.04 -12.09 -1.94
N ASP A 210 23.38 -12.81 -2.85
CA ASP A 210 23.94 -13.91 -3.64
C ASP A 210 24.38 -13.49 -5.06
N GLY A 211 24.27 -12.19 -5.39
CA GLY A 211 24.49 -11.69 -6.74
C GLY A 211 23.44 -12.15 -7.76
N SER A 212 22.35 -12.78 -7.32
CA SER A 212 21.25 -13.14 -8.21
C SER A 212 20.53 -11.89 -8.67
N THR A 213 20.40 -11.74 -9.99
CA THR A 213 19.46 -10.78 -10.54
C THR A 213 18.11 -11.48 -10.57
N TYR A 214 17.11 -10.98 -9.84
CA TYR A 214 15.75 -11.47 -10.03
C TYR A 214 15.33 -11.11 -11.46
N ILE A 215 15.33 -12.11 -12.33
CA ILE A 215 14.82 -12.02 -13.70
C ILE A 215 13.35 -12.45 -13.60
N PRO A 216 12.38 -11.53 -13.82
CA PRO A 216 10.98 -11.90 -13.80
C PRO A 216 10.74 -13.06 -14.76
N VAL A 217 9.96 -14.07 -14.35
CA VAL A 217 9.75 -15.27 -15.16
C VAL A 217 9.30 -14.92 -16.59
N SER A 218 8.49 -13.86 -16.75
CA SER A 218 8.03 -13.32 -18.04
C SER A 218 9.14 -12.86 -19.00
N THR A 219 10.38 -12.77 -18.55
CA THR A 219 11.55 -12.36 -19.35
C THR A 219 12.44 -13.54 -19.74
N HIS A 220 12.11 -14.78 -19.32
CA HIS A 220 12.83 -15.96 -19.77
C HIS A 220 12.46 -16.33 -21.22
N PRO A 221 13.45 -16.61 -22.09
CA PRO A 221 13.19 -17.13 -23.43
C PRO A 221 12.33 -18.41 -23.35
N GLY A 222 11.17 -18.41 -24.00
CA GLY A 222 10.25 -19.57 -24.05
C GLY A 222 9.12 -19.59 -23.02
N THR A 223 9.04 -18.60 -22.12
CA THR A 223 7.95 -18.49 -21.13
C THR A 223 6.90 -17.45 -21.57
N GLY A 224 6.28 -17.68 -22.73
CA GLY A 224 5.09 -16.94 -23.10
C GLY A 224 3.94 -17.33 -22.16
N VAL A 225 3.44 -16.39 -21.36
CA VAL A 225 2.17 -16.59 -20.62
C VAL A 225 1.05 -16.53 -21.64
N ARG A 226 0.57 -17.69 -22.10
CA ARG A 226 -0.59 -17.78 -22.98
C ARG A 226 -1.85 -17.64 -22.11
N ALA A 227 -2.46 -16.46 -22.11
CA ALA A 227 -3.81 -16.30 -21.58
C ALA A 227 -4.76 -17.13 -22.46
N PRO A 228 -5.53 -18.10 -21.92
CA PRO A 228 -6.30 -19.05 -22.73
C PRO A 228 -7.37 -18.41 -23.64
N ASN A 229 -7.67 -17.12 -23.47
CA ASN A 229 -8.81 -16.44 -24.10
C ASN A 229 -8.45 -15.15 -24.86
N PHE A 230 -7.19 -14.92 -25.21
CA PHE A 230 -6.81 -13.76 -26.06
C PHE A 230 -5.95 -14.24 -27.23
N ASP A 231 -6.57 -14.35 -28.40
CA ASP A 231 -5.88 -14.68 -29.64
C ASP A 231 -5.31 -13.38 -30.23
N LEU A 232 -4.01 -13.15 -30.01
CA LEU A 232 -3.27 -12.00 -30.53
C LEU A 232 -2.24 -12.49 -31.56
N ASP A 233 -2.70 -13.24 -32.56
CA ASP A 233 -1.87 -13.56 -33.71
C ASP A 233 -1.54 -12.27 -34.49
N GLY A 234 -0.28 -11.85 -34.41
CA GLY A 234 0.26 -10.69 -35.13
C GLY A 234 0.88 -9.59 -34.27
N VAL A 235 0.81 -9.66 -32.94
CA VAL A 235 1.45 -8.66 -32.08
C VAL A 235 2.93 -9.01 -31.88
N SER A 236 3.80 -8.22 -32.51
CA SER A 236 5.26 -8.29 -32.35
C SER A 236 5.66 -8.39 -30.88
N ALA A 237 6.55 -9.34 -30.56
CA ALA A 237 7.06 -9.63 -29.21
C ALA A 237 8.03 -8.54 -28.66
N ARG A 238 7.77 -7.28 -28.99
CA ARG A 238 8.41 -6.12 -28.37
C ARG A 238 7.40 -5.44 -27.48
N ALA A 239 7.77 -5.20 -26.23
CA ALA A 239 6.97 -4.39 -25.32
C ALA A 239 6.69 -3.02 -25.97
N PRO A 240 5.42 -2.56 -26.04
CA PRO A 240 5.02 -1.40 -26.85
C PRO A 240 5.54 -0.04 -26.33
N TRP A 241 6.32 -0.01 -25.26
CA TRP A 241 6.79 1.20 -24.58
C TRP A 241 8.25 1.56 -24.86
N VAL A 242 8.97 0.78 -25.69
CA VAL A 242 10.42 0.99 -25.98
C VAL A 242 10.68 2.12 -26.99
N ALA A 243 9.68 2.91 -27.38
CA ALA A 243 9.88 4.03 -28.31
C ALA A 243 9.16 5.30 -27.87
N VAL A 244 9.56 5.86 -26.71
CA VAL A 244 9.27 7.27 -26.39
C VAL A 244 10.51 7.98 -25.84
N GLU A 245 11.69 7.69 -26.39
CA GLU A 245 12.91 8.48 -26.17
C GLU A 245 13.30 9.34 -27.39
N SER A 246 12.53 9.31 -28.48
CA SER A 246 12.79 10.09 -29.69
C SER A 246 11.85 11.28 -29.93
N LEU A 247 10.99 11.64 -28.98
CA LEU A 247 10.08 12.80 -29.09
C LEU A 247 10.36 13.94 -28.10
N ALA A 248 11.41 13.82 -27.28
CA ALA A 248 11.89 14.89 -26.39
C ALA A 248 13.25 15.48 -26.83
N ALA A 249 13.62 15.35 -28.10
CA ALA A 249 14.68 16.15 -28.69
C ALA A 249 14.13 17.56 -28.98
N THR A 250 14.30 18.47 -28.02
CA THR A 250 14.24 19.91 -28.25
C THR A 250 15.08 20.26 -29.48
N LYS A 251 14.42 20.78 -30.52
CA LYS A 251 15.08 21.46 -31.63
C LYS A 251 15.75 22.72 -31.11
N ASP A 252 17.02 22.62 -30.73
CA ASP A 252 17.90 23.78 -30.68
C ASP A 252 18.08 24.29 -32.09
N THR A 253 17.45 25.44 -32.36
CA THR A 253 17.54 26.12 -33.65
C THR A 253 18.84 26.93 -33.64
N THR A 254 19.95 26.29 -33.95
CA THR A 254 21.18 27.00 -34.31
C THR A 254 21.14 27.29 -35.81
N MET A 255 21.04 28.59 -36.12
CA MET A 255 21.15 29.10 -37.49
C MET A 255 22.50 28.72 -38.09
N SER A 256 22.48 27.94 -39.18
CA SER A 256 23.63 27.79 -40.06
C SER A 256 23.62 28.92 -41.08
N ALA A 257 24.72 29.68 -41.12
CA ALA A 257 24.98 30.71 -42.10
C ALA A 257 25.11 30.09 -43.51
N MET A 258 24.38 30.66 -44.48
CA MET A 258 24.51 30.33 -45.89
C MET A 258 25.94 30.53 -46.38
N GLY A 259 26.61 29.43 -46.71
CA GLY A 259 27.78 29.43 -47.58
C GLY A 259 27.35 29.70 -49.02
N HIS A 260 27.61 30.90 -49.52
CA HIS A 260 27.50 31.20 -50.96
C HIS A 260 28.61 30.49 -51.72
N SER A 261 28.25 29.54 -52.59
CA SER A 261 29.10 29.12 -53.70
C SER A 261 29.12 30.22 -54.75
N LYS A 262 30.29 30.81 -55.02
CA LYS A 262 30.56 31.53 -56.27
C LYS A 262 31.51 30.68 -57.11
N GLU A 263 30.98 30.06 -58.16
CA GLU A 263 31.76 29.59 -59.30
C GLU A 263 30.97 29.90 -60.58
N THR A 264 31.51 30.82 -61.39
CA THR A 264 31.61 30.84 -62.88
C THR A 264 31.91 32.29 -63.31
N LEU A 265 33.16 32.65 -63.65
CA LEU A 265 33.94 32.48 -64.89
C LEU A 265 33.78 33.63 -65.92
N ASN A 266 34.87 34.40 -66.04
CA ASN A 266 35.42 35.17 -67.18
C ASN A 266 34.51 36.07 -68.05
N LYS A 267 34.77 37.39 -67.99
CA LYS A 267 35.33 38.23 -69.06
C LYS A 267 35.78 39.59 -68.52
#